data_AF-A0A3C1C9V9-F1
#
_entry.id   AF-A0A3C1C9V9-F1
#
_cell.length_a   1.000
_cell.length_b   1.000
_cell.length_c   1.000
_cell.angle_alpha   90.00
_cell.angle_beta   90.00
_cell.angle_gamma   90.00
#
_symmetry.space_group_name_H-M   'P 1'
#
loop_
_entity.id
_entity.type
_entity.pdbx_description
1 polymer ?
#
loop_
_entity_poly.entity_id
_entity_poly.type
_entity_poly.pdbx_seq_one_letter_code
_entity_poly.pdbx_strand_id
1 'polypeptide(L)'
;ILTVKAREIRSGVEQHIEIKPQYGLSDQEVERLLLESITHAKDDIQKRALVEARTEGEQLLHTTEKFIAKNNSLLTPAEMLDTAAAMQSLQLALTMDDKDLIRERMEALNDISRPYAERAMDQAVSGALKGQKID
;
A
#
# COMPACT_ATOMS: atom_id res chain seq x y z
N ILE A 1 17.20 -28.93 -6.06
CA ILE A 1 16.65 -28.15 -7.20
C ILE A 1 15.59 -27.24 -6.62
N LEU A 2 15.69 -25.94 -6.86
CA LEU A 2 14.69 -24.96 -6.40
C LEU A 2 13.76 -24.65 -7.57
N THR A 3 12.46 -24.78 -7.35
CA THR A 3 11.43 -24.44 -8.34
C THR A 3 10.57 -23.32 -7.78
N VAL A 4 10.48 -22.20 -8.49
CA VAL A 4 9.64 -21.06 -8.12
C VAL A 4 8.42 -21.05 -9.04
N LYS A 5 7.23 -20.92 -8.47
CA LYS A 5 5.95 -20.91 -9.19
C LYS A 5 5.16 -19.66 -8.86
N ALA A 6 4.57 -19.03 -9.86
CA ALA A 6 3.61 -17.95 -9.71
C ALA A 6 2.32 -18.32 -10.45
N ARG A 7 1.17 -18.21 -9.77
CA ARG A 7 -0.14 -18.54 -10.31
C ARG A 7 -1.12 -17.40 -10.07
N GLU A 8 -1.83 -17.00 -11.10
CA GLU A 8 -2.93 -16.05 -10.99
C GLU A 8 -4.24 -16.82 -10.70
N ILE A 9 -4.97 -16.42 -9.66
CA ILE A 9 -6.07 -17.21 -9.10
C ILE A 9 -7.31 -17.23 -10.01
N ARG A 10 -7.61 -16.13 -10.71
CA ARG A 10 -8.85 -15.99 -11.49
C ARG A 10 -8.82 -16.74 -12.82
N SER A 11 -7.73 -16.63 -13.56
CA SER A 11 -7.49 -17.29 -14.85
C SER A 11 -6.88 -18.68 -14.71
N GLY A 12 -6.29 -18.97 -13.55
CA GLY A 12 -5.61 -20.24 -13.29
C GLY A 12 -4.25 -20.39 -13.99
N VAL A 13 -3.83 -19.39 -14.78
CA VAL A 13 -2.56 -19.37 -15.51
C VAL A 13 -1.40 -19.46 -14.52
N GLU A 14 -0.50 -20.42 -14.76
CA GLU A 14 0.70 -20.67 -13.95
C GLU A 14 1.95 -20.50 -14.81
N GLN A 15 2.99 -19.95 -14.22
CA GLN A 15 4.35 -19.92 -14.76
C GLN A 15 5.30 -20.44 -13.69
N HIS A 16 6.33 -21.19 -14.11
CA HIS A 16 7.35 -21.68 -13.19
C HIS A 16 8.75 -21.61 -13.81
N ILE A 17 9.75 -21.48 -12.93
CA ILE A 17 11.16 -21.46 -13.28
C ILE A 17 11.87 -22.49 -12.41
N GLU A 18 12.66 -23.35 -13.05
CA GLU A 18 13.58 -24.26 -12.36
C GLU A 18 14.98 -23.65 -12.30
N ILE A 19 15.50 -23.52 -11.08
CA ILE A 19 16.81 -22.95 -10.82
C ILE A 19 17.79 -24.11 -10.58
N LYS A 20 18.69 -24.30 -11.56
CA LYS A 20 19.82 -25.24 -11.45
C LYS A 20 21.03 -24.48 -10.90
N PRO A 21 21.44 -24.70 -9.64
CA PRO A 21 22.61 -24.03 -9.09
C PRO A 21 23.87 -24.48 -9.83
N GLN A 22 24.56 -23.56 -10.51
CA GLN A 22 25.82 -23.86 -11.21
C GLN A 22 27.04 -23.64 -10.32
N TYR A 23 26.93 -22.73 -9.35
CA TYR A 23 27.93 -22.44 -8.32
C TYR A 23 27.17 -22.04 -7.04
N GLY A 24 27.69 -22.42 -5.88
CA GLY A 24 27.12 -22.11 -4.56
C GLY A 24 28.02 -21.17 -3.77
N LEU A 25 27.49 -20.62 -2.67
CA LEU A 25 28.29 -19.89 -1.70
C LEU A 25 29.28 -20.86 -1.03
N SER A 26 30.51 -20.43 -0.82
CA SER A 26 31.47 -21.11 0.04
C SER A 26 31.10 -20.97 1.52
N ASP A 27 31.59 -21.87 2.37
CA ASP A 27 31.32 -21.81 3.81
C ASP A 27 31.74 -20.46 4.43
N GLN A 28 32.86 -19.88 3.96
CA GLN A 28 33.32 -18.57 4.39
C GLN A 28 32.37 -17.44 3.99
N GLU A 29 31.79 -17.51 2.79
CA GLU A 29 30.80 -16.53 2.35
C GLU A 29 29.49 -16.66 3.12
N VAL A 30 29.07 -17.90 3.44
CA VAL A 30 27.90 -18.15 4.30
C VAL A 30 28.12 -17.57 5.70
N GLU A 31 29.27 -17.83 6.32
CA GLU A 31 29.61 -17.29 7.64
C GLU A 31 29.65 -15.75 7.64
N ARG A 32 30.24 -15.15 6.61
CA ARG A 32 30.25 -13.69 6.44
C ARG A 32 28.83 -13.13 6.35
N LEU A 33 27.97 -13.72 5.51
CA LEU A 33 26.58 -13.27 5.36
C LEU A 33 25.77 -13.40 6.65
N LEU A 34 26.02 -14.44 7.45
CA LEU A 34 25.41 -14.60 8.77
C LEU A 34 25.83 -13.47 9.71
N LEU A 35 27.14 -13.16 9.78
CA LEU A 35 27.64 -12.09 10.64
C LEU A 35 27.15 -10.70 10.18
N GLU A 36 27.14 -10.45 8.88
CA GLU A 36 26.61 -9.21 8.27
C GLU A 36 25.12 -9.06 8.59
N SER A 37 24.32 -10.13 8.53
CA SER A 37 22.89 -10.08 8.85
C SER A 37 22.61 -9.63 10.29
N ILE A 38 23.44 -10.04 11.24
CA ILE A 38 23.32 -9.64 12.65
C ILE A 38 23.80 -8.20 12.83
N THR A 39 24.93 -7.86 12.21
CA THR A 39 25.56 -6.54 12.32
C THR A 39 24.67 -5.44 11.74
N HIS A 40 23.97 -5.72 10.62
CA HIS A 40 23.12 -4.76 9.92
C HIS A 40 21.63 -4.89 10.25
N ALA A 41 21.22 -5.83 11.12
CA ALA A 41 19.83 -6.11 11.43
C ALA A 41 19.02 -4.83 11.78
N LYS A 42 19.59 -3.93 12.59
CA LYS A 42 18.92 -2.69 12.99
C LYS A 42 18.67 -1.76 11.81
N ASP A 43 19.67 -1.57 10.96
CA ASP A 43 19.58 -0.67 9.80
C ASP A 43 18.62 -1.25 8.75
N ASP A 44 18.63 -2.57 8.57
CA ASP A 44 17.72 -3.27 7.65
C ASP A 44 16.26 -3.17 8.13
N ILE A 45 16.00 -3.27 9.44
CA ILE A 45 14.67 -3.02 10.01
C ILE A 45 14.22 -1.58 9.75
N GLN A 46 15.11 -0.60 9.91
CA GLN A 46 14.77 0.81 9.66
C GLN A 46 14.47 1.07 8.19
N LYS A 47 15.30 0.56 7.28
CA LYS A 47 15.08 0.65 5.83
C LYS A 47 13.78 -0.02 5.42
N ARG A 48 13.52 -1.23 5.94
CA ARG A 48 12.29 -1.96 5.67
C ARG A 48 11.07 -1.17 6.14
N ALA A 49 11.09 -0.64 7.37
CA ALA A 49 9.99 0.15 7.90
C ALA A 49 9.72 1.42 7.07
N LEU A 50 10.77 2.07 6.55
CA LEU A 50 10.63 3.21 5.65
C LEU A 50 10.00 2.81 4.30
N VAL A 51 10.47 1.71 3.69
CA VAL A 51 9.91 1.21 2.43
C VAL A 51 8.44 0.80 2.61
N GLU A 52 8.11 0.10 3.69
CA GLU A 52 6.73 -0.28 4.01
C GLU A 52 5.84 0.97 4.16
N ALA A 53 6.27 1.98 4.93
CA ALA A 53 5.52 3.23 5.07
C ALA A 53 5.33 3.95 3.72
N ARG A 54 6.35 3.95 2.84
CA ARG A 54 6.25 4.54 1.49
C ARG A 54 5.22 3.79 0.63
N THR A 55 5.29 2.47 0.59
CA THR A 55 4.34 1.64 -0.16
C THR A 55 2.91 1.80 0.34
N GLU A 56 2.70 1.86 1.65
CA GLU A 56 1.38 2.11 2.25
C GLU A 56 0.84 3.50 1.86
N GLY A 57 1.68 4.54 1.92
CA GLY A 57 1.29 5.89 1.54
C GLY A 57 0.95 6.04 0.06
N GLU A 58 1.74 5.42 -0.83
CA GLU A 58 1.45 5.37 -2.28
C GLU A 58 0.11 4.66 -2.56
N GLN A 59 -0.13 3.53 -1.89
CA GLN A 59 -1.40 2.80 -2.01
C GLN A 59 -2.58 3.64 -1.52
N LEU A 60 -2.41 4.39 -0.42
CA LEU A 60 -3.44 5.29 0.10
C LEU A 60 -3.75 6.42 -0.90
N LEU A 61 -2.73 7.08 -1.45
CA LEU A 61 -2.91 8.11 -2.48
C LEU A 61 -3.71 7.59 -3.67
N HIS A 62 -3.30 6.43 -4.21
CA HIS A 62 -3.98 5.82 -5.34
C HIS A 62 -5.44 5.45 -5.02
N THR A 63 -5.69 4.93 -3.82
CA THR A 63 -7.03 4.52 -3.39
C THR A 63 -7.93 5.74 -3.22
N THR A 64 -7.42 6.82 -2.61
CA THR A 64 -8.15 8.08 -2.42
C THR A 64 -8.46 8.76 -3.75
N GLU A 65 -7.50 8.84 -4.67
CA GLU A 65 -7.71 9.40 -6.01
C GLU A 65 -8.85 8.65 -6.74
N LYS A 66 -8.78 7.32 -6.73
CA LYS A 66 -9.79 6.45 -7.34
C LYS A 66 -11.16 6.60 -6.66
N PHE A 67 -11.18 6.79 -5.35
CA PHE A 67 -12.40 7.03 -4.59
C PHE A 67 -13.06 8.35 -5.02
N ILE A 68 -12.30 9.46 -5.06
CA ILE A 68 -12.80 10.78 -5.46
C ILE A 68 -13.31 10.73 -6.90
N ALA A 69 -12.57 10.11 -7.83
CA ALA A 69 -12.97 9.99 -9.22
C ALA A 69 -14.32 9.29 -9.41
N LYS A 70 -14.65 8.32 -8.53
CA LYS A 70 -15.92 7.58 -8.58
C LYS A 70 -17.06 8.25 -7.82
N ASN A 71 -16.73 9.01 -6.77
CA ASN A 71 -17.71 9.52 -5.80
C ASN A 71 -17.72 11.05 -5.71
N ASN A 72 -17.25 11.76 -6.74
CA ASN A 72 -17.11 13.21 -6.73
C ASN A 72 -18.40 13.95 -6.28
N SER A 73 -19.57 13.45 -6.68
CA SER A 73 -20.86 14.01 -6.27
C SER A 73 -21.17 13.93 -4.77
N LEU A 74 -20.40 13.15 -3.99
CA LEU A 74 -20.54 13.00 -2.54
C LEU A 74 -19.61 13.91 -1.75
N LEU A 75 -18.71 14.64 -2.43
CA LEU A 75 -17.77 15.55 -1.81
C LEU A 75 -18.20 16.98 -2.05
N THR A 76 -18.05 17.81 -1.03
CA THR A 76 -18.18 19.27 -1.15
C THR A 76 -16.91 19.87 -1.78
N PRO A 77 -16.99 21.09 -2.36
CA PRO A 77 -15.80 21.78 -2.86
C PRO A 77 -14.71 21.99 -1.81
N ALA A 78 -15.09 22.22 -0.55
CA ALA A 78 -14.16 22.35 0.57
C ALA A 78 -13.44 21.03 0.85
N GLU A 79 -14.19 19.92 0.99
CA GLU A 79 -13.60 18.60 1.22
C GLU A 79 -12.67 18.17 0.07
N MET A 80 -13.02 18.48 -1.18
CA MET A 80 -12.15 18.22 -2.33
C MET A 80 -10.83 18.99 -2.23
N LEU A 81 -10.89 20.26 -1.86
CA LEU A 81 -9.70 21.10 -1.71
C LEU A 81 -8.81 20.62 -0.56
N ASP A 82 -9.41 20.35 0.60
CA ASP A 82 -8.70 19.87 1.79
C ASP A 82 -8.05 18.50 1.52
N THR A 83 -8.75 17.62 0.83
CA THR A 83 -8.22 16.31 0.44
C THR A 83 -7.06 16.43 -0.54
N ALA A 84 -7.17 17.31 -1.55
CA ALA A 84 -6.09 17.55 -2.50
C ALA A 84 -4.83 18.10 -1.82
N ALA A 85 -4.99 19.02 -0.86
CA ALA A 85 -3.89 19.55 -0.06
C ALA A 85 -3.22 18.48 0.82
N ALA A 86 -4.02 17.60 1.44
CA ALA A 86 -3.52 16.49 2.24
C ALA A 86 -2.80 15.44 1.37
N MET A 87 -3.33 15.12 0.20
CA MET A 87 -2.68 14.23 -0.78
C MET A 87 -1.34 14.79 -1.25
N GLN A 88 -1.27 16.10 -1.55
CA GLN A 88 0.00 16.74 -1.92
C GLN A 88 1.00 16.69 -0.77
N SER A 89 0.54 16.92 0.47
CA SER A 89 1.40 16.86 1.66
C SER A 89 1.95 15.45 1.88
N LEU A 90 1.14 14.41 1.71
CA LEU A 90 1.58 13.02 1.76
C LEU A 90 2.55 12.71 0.62
N GLN A 91 2.28 13.17 -0.61
CA GLN A 91 3.18 12.97 -1.75
C GLN A 91 4.55 13.61 -1.53
N LEU A 92 4.61 14.77 -0.90
CA LEU A 92 5.87 15.40 -0.51
C LEU A 92 6.58 14.60 0.59
N ALA A 93 5.87 14.17 1.63
CA ALA A 93 6.44 13.33 2.70
C ALA A 93 7.00 12.01 2.16
N LEU A 94 6.34 11.41 1.15
CA LEU A 94 6.84 10.24 0.45
C LEU A 94 8.15 10.50 -0.30
N THR A 95 8.61 11.73 -0.50
CA THR A 95 9.96 11.97 -1.06
C THR A 95 11.02 12.10 0.04
N MET A 96 10.61 12.15 1.30
CA MET A 96 11.47 12.34 2.46
C MET A 96 11.79 10.99 3.11
N ASP A 97 13.01 10.81 3.59
CA ASP A 97 13.45 9.58 4.27
C ASP A 97 13.00 9.54 5.74
N ASP A 98 11.73 9.90 5.99
CA ASP A 98 11.14 9.99 7.31
C ASP A 98 9.83 9.18 7.37
N LYS A 99 9.90 7.99 7.97
CA LYS A 99 8.75 7.08 8.10
C LYS A 99 7.66 7.67 9.00
N ASP A 100 8.03 8.46 10.00
CA ASP A 100 7.09 8.94 11.02
C ASP A 100 6.30 10.12 10.44
N LEU A 101 6.97 10.98 9.65
CA LEU A 101 6.30 11.99 8.84
C LEU A 101 5.33 11.39 7.82
N ILE A 102 5.73 10.31 7.12
CA ILE A 102 4.83 9.62 6.17
C ILE A 102 3.58 9.13 6.90
N ARG A 103 3.74 8.50 8.07
CA ARG A 103 2.62 8.03 8.89
C ARG A 103 1.70 9.15 9.36
N GLU A 104 2.26 10.25 9.85
CA GLU A 104 1.47 11.43 10.24
C GLU A 104 0.62 11.94 9.06
N ARG A 105 1.20 12.03 7.86
CA ARG A 105 0.45 12.48 6.67
C ARG A 105 -0.58 11.47 6.19
N MET A 106 -0.33 10.17 6.36
CA MET A 106 -1.34 9.13 6.10
C MET A 106 -2.52 9.26 7.06
N GLU A 107 -2.28 9.46 8.35
CA GLU A 107 -3.33 9.65 9.35
C GLU A 107 -4.16 10.91 9.05
N ALA A 108 -3.50 12.03 8.75
CA ALA A 108 -4.18 13.27 8.39
C ALA A 108 -5.08 13.10 7.15
N LEU A 109 -4.60 12.42 6.11
CA LEU A 109 -5.40 12.13 4.92
C LEU A 109 -6.58 11.19 5.25
N ASN A 110 -6.34 10.16 6.06
CA ASN A 110 -7.42 9.26 6.49
C ASN A 110 -8.50 10.02 7.25
N ASP A 111 -8.14 10.89 8.18
CA ASP A 111 -9.09 11.64 9.00
C ASP A 111 -9.94 12.61 8.17
N ILE A 112 -9.34 13.30 7.20
CA ILE A 112 -10.08 14.12 6.22
C ILE A 112 -11.02 13.25 5.38
N SER A 113 -10.64 12.01 5.09
CA SER A 113 -11.42 11.12 4.23
C SER A 113 -12.62 10.44 4.89
N ARG A 114 -12.63 10.34 6.22
CA ARG A 114 -13.67 9.63 6.98
C ARG A 114 -15.10 10.11 6.66
N PRO A 115 -15.42 11.41 6.70
CA PRO A 115 -16.81 11.86 6.61
C PRO A 115 -17.45 11.52 5.25
N TYR A 116 -16.71 11.67 4.15
CA TYR A 116 -17.24 11.34 2.83
C TYR A 116 -17.17 9.84 2.51
N ALA A 117 -16.24 9.10 3.13
CA ALA A 117 -16.20 7.64 3.03
C ALA A 117 -17.43 7.01 3.70
N GLU A 118 -17.82 7.51 4.86
CA GLU A 118 -19.06 7.11 5.56
C GLU A 118 -20.29 7.38 4.68
N ARG A 119 -20.40 8.58 4.09
CA ARG A 119 -21.51 8.90 3.15
C ARG A 119 -21.57 7.97 1.95
N ALA A 120 -20.42 7.61 1.38
CA ALA A 120 -20.37 6.66 0.26
C ALA A 120 -20.80 5.25 0.69
N MET A 121 -20.41 4.81 1.89
CA MET A 121 -20.83 3.53 2.45
C MET A 121 -22.34 3.51 2.71
N ASP A 122 -22.90 4.55 3.30
CA ASP A 122 -24.34 4.70 3.54
C ASP A 122 -25.14 4.65 2.24
N GLN A 123 -24.66 5.34 1.19
CA GLN A 123 -25.30 5.31 -0.12
C GLN A 123 -25.24 3.91 -0.75
N ALA A 124 -24.11 3.22 -0.66
CA ALA A 124 -23.95 1.87 -1.18
C ALA A 124 -24.88 0.88 -0.46
N VAL A 125 -24.98 0.96 0.87
CA VAL A 125 -25.89 0.14 1.69
C VAL A 125 -27.35 0.46 1.36
N SER A 126 -27.73 1.74 1.30
CA SER A 126 -29.10 2.11 0.94
C SER A 126 -29.47 1.68 -0.48
N GLY A 127 -28.54 1.74 -1.44
CA GLY A 127 -28.76 1.29 -2.81
C GLY A 127 -29.00 -0.23 -2.88
N ALA A 128 -28.18 -1.01 -2.17
CA ALA A 128 -28.33 -2.46 -2.09
C ALA A 128 -29.65 -2.88 -1.44
N LEU A 129 -30.05 -2.22 -0.34
CA LEU A 129 -31.30 -2.51 0.37
C LEU A 129 -32.56 -2.09 -0.42
N LYS A 130 -32.51 -0.97 -1.16
CA LYS A 130 -33.63 -0.56 -2.03
C LYS A 130 -33.77 -1.48 -3.24
N GLY A 131 -32.68 -2.01 -3.79
CA GLY A 131 -32.69 -2.98 -4.89
C GLY A 131 -33.20 -4.37 -4.51
N GLN A 132 -33.28 -4.70 -3.21
CA GLN A 132 -33.87 -5.96 -2.72
C GLN A 132 -35.38 -5.89 -2.46
N LYS A 133 -36.03 -4.72 -2.59
CA LYS A 133 -37.49 -4.66 -2.67
C LYS A 133 -37.92 -5.03 -4.09
N ILE A 134 -38.00 -6.33 -4.34
CA ILE A 134 -38.63 -6.92 -5.53
C ILE A 134 -40.04 -7.38 -5.10
N ASP A 135 -41.05 -7.08 -5.94
CA ASP A 135 -42.40 -7.66 -5.88
C ASP A 135 -42.39 -9.20 -5.76
#